data_AF-A0A6B3UMR8-F1
#
_entry.id   AF-A0A6B3UMR8-F1
#
_cell.length_a   1.000
_cell.length_b   1.000
_cell.length_c   1.000
_cell.angle_alpha   90.00
_cell.angle_beta   90.00
_cell.angle_gamma   90.00
#
_symmetry.space_group_name_H-M   'P 1'
#
loop_
_entity.id
_entity.type
_entity.pdbx_description
1 polymer ?
#
loop_
_entity_poly.entity_id
_entity_poly.type
_entity_poly.pdbx_seq_one_letter_code
_entity_poly.pdbx_strand_id
1 'polypeptide(L)'
;MTVDPILMTLMSLAVLAGVVLLRWVAAKPWWPLHPGGSRGYLRDVATVWSPLLMLLAAGLAYRVLIGNDPAASGQPIYLGLFVVAYLGVIVARRVGPVRQAQLSLEAARPVSAGEVRKEAV
;
A
#
# COMPACT_ATOMS: atom_id res chain seq x y z
N MET A 1 7.31 25.33 -23.17
CA MET A 1 6.10 25.29 -22.32
C MET A 1 6.50 24.70 -20.97
N THR A 2 6.58 25.53 -19.94
CA THR A 2 6.79 25.05 -18.56
C THR A 2 5.46 24.53 -18.04
N VAL A 3 5.34 23.23 -17.83
CA VAL A 3 4.14 22.65 -17.21
C VAL A 3 4.13 23.06 -15.75
N ASP A 4 3.01 23.61 -15.28
CA ASP A 4 2.86 24.06 -13.89
C ASP A 4 3.04 22.86 -12.93
N PRO A 5 3.99 22.93 -11.98
CA PRO A 5 4.25 21.84 -11.04
C PRO A 5 3.03 21.51 -10.16
N ILE A 6 2.15 22.48 -9.90
CA ILE A 6 0.89 22.26 -9.18
C ILE A 6 -0.05 21.43 -10.04
N LEU A 7 -0.18 21.76 -11.32
CA LEU A 7 -1.01 21.01 -12.26
C LEU A 7 -0.51 19.57 -12.43
N MET A 8 0.80 19.36 -12.55
CA MET A 8 1.38 18.01 -12.58
C MET A 8 1.10 17.21 -11.31
N THR A 9 1.17 17.85 -10.14
CA THR A 9 0.86 17.21 -8.85
C THR A 9 -0.62 16.83 -8.79
N LEU A 10 -1.52 17.72 -9.18
CA LEU A 10 -2.96 17.47 -9.20
C LEU A 10 -3.33 16.35 -10.19
N MET A 11 -2.73 16.33 -11.38
CA MET A 11 -2.93 15.26 -12.36
C MET A 11 -2.46 13.91 -11.79
N SER A 12 -1.28 13.88 -11.15
CA SER A 12 -0.74 12.66 -10.54
C SER A 12 -1.63 12.13 -9.42
N LEU A 13 -2.14 13.02 -8.56
CA LEU A 13 -3.09 12.67 -7.50
C LEU A 13 -4.42 12.16 -8.07
N ALA A 14 -4.93 12.79 -9.14
CA ALA A 14 -6.16 12.37 -9.79
C ALA A 14 -6.03 10.96 -10.40
N VAL A 15 -4.91 10.67 -11.08
CA VAL A 15 -4.62 9.35 -11.62
C VAL A 15 -4.51 8.32 -10.49
N LEU A 16 -3.77 8.63 -9.43
CA LEU A 16 -3.62 7.74 -8.28
C LEU A 16 -4.97 7.43 -7.62
N ALA A 17 -5.78 8.46 -7.38
CA ALA A 17 -7.12 8.32 -6.82
C ALA A 17 -8.03 7.48 -7.73
N GLY A 18 -7.97 7.69 -9.05
CA GLY A 18 -8.69 6.89 -10.04
C GLY A 18 -8.30 5.41 -9.99
N VAL A 19 -7.01 5.09 -9.94
CA VAL A 19 -6.52 3.70 -9.83
C VAL A 19 -6.99 3.05 -8.52
N VAL A 20 -6.90 3.78 -7.40
CA VAL A 20 -7.38 3.28 -6.09
C VAL A 20 -8.88 3.03 -6.14
N LEU A 21 -9.65 3.94 -6.71
CA LEU A 21 -11.10 3.82 -6.83
C LEU A 21 -11.49 2.64 -7.72
N LEU A 22 -10.86 2.50 -8.89
CA LEU A 22 -11.10 1.37 -9.80
C LEU A 22 -10.81 0.04 -9.11
N ARG A 23 -9.68 -0.06 -8.40
CA ARG A 23 -9.32 -1.26 -7.63
C ARG A 23 -10.35 -1.55 -6.53
N TRP A 24 -10.85 -0.49 -5.88
CA TRP A 24 -11.85 -0.60 -4.82
C TRP A 24 -13.20 -1.09 -5.34
N VAL A 25 -13.69 -0.51 -6.43
CA VAL A 25 -14.94 -0.90 -7.10
C VAL A 25 -14.85 -2.32 -7.63
N ALA A 26 -13.72 -2.70 -8.26
CA ALA A 26 -13.50 -4.06 -8.75
C ALA A 26 -13.50 -5.11 -7.62
N ALA A 27 -13.04 -4.74 -6.42
CA ALA A 27 -13.03 -5.64 -5.26
C ALA A 27 -14.40 -5.76 -4.57
N LYS A 28 -15.30 -4.78 -4.72
CA LYS A 28 -16.58 -4.67 -4.01
C LYS A 28 -17.44 -5.95 -4.06
N PRO A 29 -17.60 -6.64 -5.20
CA PRO A 29 -18.42 -7.86 -5.26
C PRO A 29 -17.87 -9.01 -4.40
N TRP A 30 -16.58 -8.95 -4.02
CA TRP A 30 -15.88 -10.03 -3.33
C TRP A 30 -15.85 -9.83 -1.82
N TRP A 31 -16.22 -8.64 -1.34
CA TRP A 31 -16.24 -8.33 0.09
C TRP A 31 -17.20 -9.23 0.89
N PRO A 32 -18.41 -9.57 0.40
CA PRO A 32 -19.30 -10.48 1.12
C PRO A 32 -18.79 -11.92 1.17
N LEU A 33 -17.92 -12.31 0.23
CA LEU A 33 -17.34 -13.65 0.14
C LEU A 33 -16.21 -13.87 1.15
N HIS A 34 -15.78 -12.81 1.83
CA HIS A 34 -14.75 -12.88 2.85
C HIS A 34 -15.26 -13.62 4.11
N PRO A 35 -14.44 -14.42 4.82
CA PRO A 35 -14.87 -15.15 6.02
C PRO A 35 -15.48 -14.27 7.13
N GLY A 36 -15.01 -13.02 7.22
CA GLY A 36 -15.56 -12.00 8.15
C GLY A 36 -16.60 -11.07 7.52
N GLY A 37 -17.16 -11.43 6.36
CA GLY A 37 -18.01 -10.57 5.54
C GLY A 37 -17.32 -9.26 5.13
N SER A 38 -18.12 -8.28 4.69
CA SER A 38 -17.59 -7.02 4.17
C SER A 38 -16.79 -6.23 5.21
N ARG A 39 -17.19 -6.27 6.49
CA ARG A 39 -16.45 -5.60 7.58
C ARG A 39 -15.09 -6.27 7.83
N GLY A 40 -15.03 -7.60 7.79
CA GLY A 40 -13.78 -8.35 7.89
C GLY A 40 -12.83 -8.05 6.74
N TYR A 41 -13.35 -7.99 5.51
CA TYR A 41 -12.54 -7.64 4.33
C TYR A 41 -11.88 -6.27 4.50
N LEU A 42 -12.64 -5.25 4.90
CA LEU A 42 -12.12 -3.89 5.10
C LEU A 42 -11.06 -3.83 6.20
N ARG A 43 -11.28 -4.55 7.31
CA ARG A 43 -10.32 -4.64 8.41
C ARG A 43 -9.01 -5.28 7.95
N ASP A 44 -9.11 -6.37 7.19
CA ASP A 44 -7.94 -7.12 6.74
C ASP A 44 -7.18 -6.31 5.68
N VAL A 45 -7.87 -5.60 4.77
CA VAL A 45 -7.22 -4.61 3.88
C VAL A 45 -6.50 -3.54 4.69
N ALA A 46 -7.15 -2.90 5.66
CA ALA A 46 -6.49 -1.90 6.49
C ALA A 46 -5.25 -2.47 7.21
N THR A 47 -5.35 -3.70 7.69
CA THR A 47 -4.25 -4.40 8.39
C THR A 47 -3.07 -4.65 7.44
N VAL A 48 -3.32 -5.10 6.21
CA VAL A 48 -2.28 -5.36 5.19
C VAL A 48 -1.58 -4.08 4.73
N TRP A 49 -2.32 -2.97 4.67
CA TRP A 49 -1.77 -1.68 4.25
C TRP A 49 -1.11 -0.91 5.41
N SER A 50 -1.44 -1.22 6.67
CA SER A 50 -0.92 -0.52 7.84
C SER A 50 0.62 -0.42 7.92
N PRO A 51 1.42 -1.41 7.49
CA PRO A 51 2.88 -1.27 7.50
C PRO A 51 3.38 -0.12 6.61
N LEU A 52 2.68 0.21 5.52
CA LEU A 52 3.06 1.31 4.62
C LEU A 52 3.02 2.67 5.33
N LEU A 53 2.31 2.79 6.45
CA LEU A 53 2.34 3.98 7.29
C LEU A 53 3.75 4.27 7.80
N MET A 54 4.62 3.26 7.97
CA MET A 54 6.02 3.46 8.36
C MET A 54 6.80 4.24 7.29
N LEU A 55 6.55 3.96 6.00
CA LEU A 55 7.17 4.70 4.90
C LEU A 55 6.62 6.12 4.80
N LEU A 56 5.32 6.31 5.02
CA LEU A 56 4.72 7.65 5.08
C LEU A 56 5.29 8.47 6.25
N ALA A 57 5.43 7.85 7.42
CA ALA A 57 6.04 8.48 8.58
C ALA A 57 7.50 8.86 8.33
N ALA A 58 8.29 7.99 7.67
CA ALA A 58 9.66 8.30 7.28
C ALA A 58 9.72 9.46 6.27
N GLY A 59 8.82 9.49 5.28
CA GLY A 59 8.72 10.61 4.34
C GLY A 59 8.33 11.93 5.00
N LEU A 60 7.41 11.90 5.97
CA LEU A 60 7.03 13.08 6.74
C LEU A 60 8.20 13.57 7.61
N ALA A 61 8.85 12.66 8.33
CA ALA A 61 10.03 12.98 9.14
C ALA A 61 11.15 13.58 8.29
N TYR A 62 11.44 12.99 7.13
CA TYR A 62 12.41 13.50 6.16
C TYR A 62 12.07 14.93 5.71
N ARG A 63 10.79 15.20 5.40
CA ARG A 63 10.34 16.53 4.99
C ARG A 63 10.46 17.58 6.10
N VAL A 64 10.15 17.21 7.34
CA VAL A 64 10.32 18.10 8.51
C VAL A 64 11.80 18.39 8.75
N LEU A 65 12.66 17.37 8.67
CA LEU A 65 14.10 17.51 8.87
C LEU A 65 14.74 18.46 7.83
N ILE A 66 14.40 18.30 6.55
CA ILE A 66 14.92 19.18 5.49
C ILE A 66 14.29 20.57 5.53
N GLY A 67 13.04 20.69 5.97
CA GLY A 67 12.40 21.99 6.18
C GLY A 67 13.12 22.83 7.24
N ASN A 68 13.70 22.18 8.25
CA ASN A 68 14.44 22.84 9.33
C ASN A 68 15.93 23.04 9.01
N ASP A 69 16.54 22.17 8.21
CA ASP A 69 17.90 22.31 7.72
C ASP A 69 18.00 21.91 6.23
N PRO A 70 17.97 22.86 5.29
CA PRO A 70 18.04 22.56 3.87
C PRO A 70 19.36 21.90 3.43
N ALA A 71 20.45 22.14 4.16
CA ALA A 71 21.76 21.55 3.87
C ALA A 71 21.81 20.03 4.17
N ALA A 72 20.83 19.53 4.93
CA ALA A 72 20.66 18.11 5.22
C ALA A 72 20.11 17.31 4.02
N SER A 73 19.56 17.96 2.99
CA SER A 73 18.86 17.28 1.86
C SER A 73 19.72 16.32 1.03
N GLY A 74 21.05 16.41 1.12
CA GLY A 74 21.99 15.51 0.45
C GLY A 74 22.68 14.49 1.35
N GLN A 75 22.41 14.49 2.68
CA GLN A 75 23.15 13.62 3.57
C GLN A 75 22.62 12.16 3.50
N PRO A 76 23.50 11.16 3.32
CA PRO A 76 23.11 9.76 3.21
C PRO A 76 22.33 9.24 4.42
N ILE A 77 22.55 9.84 5.59
CA ILE A 77 21.92 9.44 6.84
C ILE A 77 20.38 9.58 6.80
N TYR A 78 19.86 10.58 6.09
CA TYR A 78 18.42 10.78 5.93
C TYR A 78 17.80 9.88 4.86
N LEU A 79 18.61 9.39 3.92
CA LEU A 79 18.20 8.28 3.04
C LEU A 79 18.13 6.96 3.82
N GLY A 80 18.99 6.79 4.84
CA GLY A 80 18.96 5.66 5.76
C GLY A 80 17.62 5.48 6.48
N LEU A 81 16.89 6.57 6.76
CA LEU A 81 15.54 6.56 7.32
C LEU A 81 14.56 5.75 6.45
N PHE A 82 14.64 5.89 5.13
CA PHE A 82 13.81 5.13 4.19
C PHE A 82 14.20 3.65 4.16
N VAL A 83 15.49 3.33 4.24
CA VAL A 83 15.97 1.94 4.31
C VAL A 83 15.44 1.25 5.56
N VAL A 84 15.55 1.90 6.72
CA VAL A 84 15.05 1.37 8.00
C VAL A 84 13.53 1.20 7.95
N ALA A 85 12.81 2.19 7.44
CA ALA A 85 11.35 2.10 7.30
C ALA A 85 10.94 0.97 6.35
N TYR A 86 11.65 0.78 5.24
CA TYR A 86 11.42 -0.30 4.29
C TYR A 86 11.67 -1.69 4.91
N LEU A 87 12.77 -1.85 5.66
CA LEU A 87 13.03 -3.08 6.41
C LEU A 87 11.93 -3.32 7.46
N GLY A 88 11.47 -2.27 8.14
CA GLY A 88 10.32 -2.32 9.04
C GLY A 88 9.06 -2.83 8.35
N VAL A 89 8.76 -2.37 7.13
CA VAL A 89 7.63 -2.88 6.33
C VAL A 89 7.79 -4.37 6.02
N ILE A 90 8.99 -4.81 5.61
CA ILE A 90 9.24 -6.23 5.31
C ILE A 90 9.00 -7.09 6.55
N VAL A 91 9.55 -6.67 7.70
CA VAL A 91 9.39 -7.39 8.96
C VAL A 91 7.93 -7.40 9.39
N ALA A 92 7.25 -6.25 9.36
CA ALA A 92 5.83 -6.11 9.71
C ALA A 92 4.93 -7.01 8.86
N ARG A 93 5.22 -7.15 7.56
CA ARG A 93 4.50 -8.07 6.66
C ARG A 93 4.68 -9.55 7.01
N ARG A 94 5.74 -9.91 7.75
CA ARG A 94 5.97 -11.27 8.23
C ARG A 94 5.30 -11.56 9.57
N VAL A 95 4.79 -10.55 10.28
CA VAL A 95 4.14 -10.72 11.58
C VAL A 95 2.76 -11.36 11.39
N GLY A 96 2.38 -12.21 12.35
CA GLY A 96 1.16 -13.02 12.33
C GLY A 96 -0.12 -12.30 11.86
N PRO A 97 -0.47 -11.11 12.38
CA PRO A 97 -1.70 -10.42 12.00
C PRO A 97 -1.75 -9.99 10.53
N VAL A 98 -0.64 -9.48 10.00
CA VAL A 98 -0.56 -9.02 8.60
C VAL A 98 -0.59 -10.22 7.65
N ARG A 99 0.16 -11.27 7.99
CA ARG A 99 0.19 -12.51 7.20
C ARG A 99 -1.18 -13.20 7.19
N GLN A 100 -1.86 -13.27 8.34
CA GLN A 100 -3.20 -13.83 8.42
C GLN A 100 -4.21 -13.01 7.60
N ALA A 101 -4.18 -11.69 7.70
CA ALA A 101 -5.02 -10.82 6.90
C ALA A 101 -4.77 -11.01 5.38
N GLN A 102 -3.52 -11.19 4.96
CA GLN A 102 -3.20 -11.50 3.55
C GLN A 102 -3.83 -12.82 3.10
N LEU A 103 -3.70 -13.88 3.90
CA LEU A 103 -4.28 -15.19 3.59
C LEU A 103 -5.82 -15.14 3.54
N SER A 104 -6.46 -14.42 4.46
CA SER A 104 -7.92 -14.21 4.46
C SER A 104 -8.40 -13.48 3.21
N LEU A 105 -7.66 -12.46 2.76
CA LEU A 105 -7.98 -11.72 1.54
C LEU A 105 -7.77 -12.56 0.28
N GLU A 106 -6.76 -13.43 0.26
CA GLU A 106 -6.52 -14.38 -0.84
C GLU A 106 -7.62 -15.43 -0.93
N ALA A 107 -8.08 -15.95 0.21
CA ALA A 107 -9.18 -16.92 0.26
C ALA A 107 -10.52 -16.35 -0.24
N ALA A 108 -10.72 -15.03 -0.13
CA ALA A 108 -11.90 -14.33 -0.63
C ALA A 108 -11.84 -14.00 -2.13
N ARG A 109 -10.69 -14.20 -2.79
CA ARG A 109 -10.61 -14.04 -4.24
C ARG A 109 -11.29 -15.24 -4.90
N PRO A 110 -12.20 -15.03 -5.88
CA PRO A 110 -12.71 -16.12 -6.69
C PRO A 110 -11.52 -16.84 -7.30
N VAL A 111 -11.60 -18.17 -7.31
CA VAL A 111 -10.58 -19.09 -7.80
C VAL A 111 -10.44 -18.93 -9.32
N SER A 112 -9.91 -17.82 -9.81
CA SER A 112 -9.52 -17.69 -11.23
C SER A 112 -8.11 -18.25 -11.48
N ALA A 113 -7.47 -18.83 -10.46
CA ALA A 113 -6.14 -19.46 -10.56
C ALA A 113 -6.18 -21.00 -10.46
N GLY A 114 -7.35 -21.59 -10.17
CA GLY A 114 -7.50 -23.04 -9.99
C GLY A 114 -8.09 -23.77 -11.20
N GLU A 115 -8.85 -23.09 -12.07
CA GLU A 115 -9.48 -23.72 -13.24
C GLU A 115 -8.52 -23.85 -14.44
N VAL A 116 -7.56 -22.95 -14.63
CA VAL A 116 -6.57 -23.05 -15.73
C VAL A 116 -5.60 -24.23 -15.53
N ARG A 117 -5.43 -24.75 -14.31
CA ARG A 117 -4.50 -25.85 -14.03
C ARG A 117 -5.12 -27.24 -14.19
N LYS A 118 -6.45 -27.36 -14.35
CA LYS A 118 -7.13 -28.64 -14.51
C LYS A 118 -7.53 -28.97 -15.95
N GLU A 119 -7.40 -28.02 -16.87
CA GLU A 119 -7.63 -28.26 -18.32
C GLU A 119 -6.34 -28.51 -19.11
N ALA A 120 -5.18 -28.58 -18.45
CA ALA A 120 -3.88 -28.76 -19.08
C ALA A 120 -3.15 -30.06 -18.67
N VAL A 121 -3.87 -31.03 -18.06
CA VAL A 121 -3.35 -32.37 -17.73
C VAL A 121 -4.33 -33.44 -18.18
#